data_AF-A0A124G910-F1
#
_entry.id   AF-A0A124G910-F1
#
_cell.length_a   1.000
_cell.length_b   1.000
_cell.length_c   1.000
_cell.angle_alpha   90.00
_cell.angle_beta   90.00
_cell.angle_gamma   90.00
#
_symmetry.space_group_name_H-M   'P 1'
#
loop_
_entity.id
_entity.type
_entity.pdbx_description
1 polymer ?
#
loop_
_entity_poly.entity_id
_entity_poly.type
_entity_poly.pdbx_seq_one_letter_code
_entity_poly.pdbx_strand_id
1 'polypeptide(L)'
;MEQERLAALHEYQLRDTPPEAELRAVLRIAATVAGVASASLNLLDATRQYQLVRLGGAPIDCAREDSMCAVQFDARVFAHVPDAPQDPRYAANPWVNGALGRVRFYASAPLITPEGHALGTLCVFDEAPHELTGEQIAHLTDLAGIVIAFFERRRQARTMGALAIAARAKQQWTDALLETVDAAVIACDVNFRVTLWNRSAREWHGRSGEGDPLPVDIAARFGLFEPDGRTPVPDDELPLQVALRDGVVLTGREMVIRRPIGDPVRVRVNASPLRGPENEIVGAVLAQVDVTAEHTRRSLIEEAREHLAAANTELERSNADLTNFAAAVSHDLIAPLAAVGGFLELLAFEGYEQAAGGSAEVVRMRDVIDGLLADALTARSSGSASGRR
;
A
#
# COMPACT_ATOMS: atom_id res chain seq x y z
N MET A 1 -31.31 2.26 24.46
CA MET A 1 -32.48 3.18 24.49
C MET A 1 -32.06 4.66 24.45
N GLU A 2 -31.58 5.29 25.54
CA GLU A 2 -31.21 6.73 25.49
C GLU A 2 -29.87 6.99 24.79
N GLN A 3 -28.86 6.13 25.01
CA GLN A 3 -27.57 6.26 24.32
C GLN A 3 -27.70 6.13 22.80
N GLU A 4 -28.53 5.20 22.31
CA GLU A 4 -28.80 5.02 20.88
C GLU A 4 -29.52 6.24 20.29
N ARG A 5 -30.47 6.83 21.02
CA ARG A 5 -31.15 8.07 20.62
C ARG A 5 -30.19 9.26 20.52
N LEU A 6 -29.29 9.41 21.49
CA LEU A 6 -28.25 10.45 21.47
C LEU A 6 -27.26 10.23 20.32
N ALA A 7 -26.86 8.98 20.08
CA ALA A 7 -26.04 8.63 18.93
C ALA A 7 -26.74 9.00 17.61
N ALA A 8 -28.03 8.66 17.47
CA ALA A 8 -28.84 9.05 16.33
C ALA A 8 -28.86 10.58 16.17
N LEU A 9 -29.17 11.34 17.23
CA LEU A 9 -29.17 12.81 17.20
C LEU A 9 -27.86 13.40 16.71
N HIS A 10 -26.72 12.89 17.19
CA HIS A 10 -25.40 13.35 16.78
C HIS A 10 -25.07 13.02 15.33
N GLU A 11 -25.57 11.89 14.81
CA GLU A 11 -25.35 11.48 13.43
C GLU A 11 -25.94 12.46 12.40
N TYR A 12 -27.07 13.10 12.73
CA TYR A 12 -27.67 14.11 11.84
C TYR A 12 -26.87 15.42 11.77
N GLN A 13 -25.91 15.68 12.68
CA GLN A 13 -25.07 16.89 12.74
C GLN A 13 -25.88 18.19 12.55
N LEU A 14 -27.09 18.23 13.10
CA LEU A 14 -28.03 19.34 12.87
C LEU A 14 -27.54 20.66 13.47
N ARG A 15 -26.71 20.59 14.53
CA ARG A 15 -26.17 21.75 15.24
C ARG A 15 -25.05 22.45 14.48
N ASP A 16 -24.19 21.70 13.80
CA ASP A 16 -22.99 22.26 13.18
C ASP A 16 -23.29 22.97 11.86
N THR A 17 -24.37 22.58 11.17
CA THR A 17 -24.77 23.20 9.91
C THR A 17 -26.30 23.19 9.78
N PRO A 18 -27.00 24.06 10.54
CA PRO A 18 -28.45 24.10 10.56
C PRO A 18 -29.01 24.59 9.21
N PRO A 19 -29.98 23.87 8.62
CA PRO A 19 -30.67 24.30 7.41
C PRO A 19 -31.74 25.36 7.74
N GLU A 20 -31.29 26.54 8.18
CA GLU A 20 -32.18 27.54 8.77
C GLU A 20 -33.29 28.01 7.84
N ALA A 21 -33.01 28.21 6.55
CA ALA A 21 -33.99 28.79 5.62
C ALA A 21 -35.19 27.86 5.41
N GLU A 22 -34.93 26.58 5.16
CA GLU A 22 -35.93 25.53 4.96
C GLU A 22 -36.72 25.28 6.24
N LEU A 23 -36.04 25.20 7.39
CA LEU A 23 -36.69 25.00 8.68
C LEU A 23 -37.55 26.20 9.07
N ARG A 24 -37.09 27.43 8.83
CA ARG A 24 -37.91 28.65 9.04
C ARG A 24 -39.17 28.63 8.17
N ALA A 25 -39.11 28.09 6.95
CA ALA A 25 -40.28 27.94 6.09
C ALA A 25 -41.31 26.96 6.70
N VAL A 26 -40.85 25.81 7.19
CA VAL A 26 -41.72 24.86 7.91
C VAL A 26 -42.35 25.50 9.14
N LEU A 27 -41.57 26.23 9.95
CA LEU A 27 -42.10 26.90 11.14
C LEU A 27 -43.17 27.95 10.82
N ARG A 28 -43.03 28.71 9.73
CA ARG A 28 -44.07 29.64 9.28
C ARG A 28 -45.37 28.93 8.92
N ILE A 29 -45.28 27.78 8.24
CA ILE A 29 -46.45 26.96 7.89
C ILE A 29 -47.08 26.41 9.17
N ALA A 30 -46.28 25.86 10.10
CA ALA A 30 -46.77 25.34 11.37
C ALA A 30 -47.51 26.41 12.19
N ALA A 31 -46.93 27.62 12.31
CA ALA A 31 -47.56 28.76 12.97
C ALA A 31 -48.89 29.15 12.31
N THR A 32 -48.92 29.19 10.96
CA THR A 32 -50.13 29.51 10.18
C THR A 32 -51.22 28.45 10.37
N VAL A 33 -50.88 27.17 10.32
CA VAL A 33 -51.81 26.05 10.54
C VAL A 33 -52.40 26.12 11.94
N ALA A 34 -51.58 26.41 12.95
CA ALA A 34 -52.01 26.51 14.33
C ALA A 34 -52.69 27.85 14.69
N GLY A 35 -52.68 28.83 13.79
CA GLY A 35 -53.27 30.15 14.05
C GLY A 35 -52.52 31.00 15.09
N VAL A 36 -51.23 30.75 15.30
CA VAL A 36 -50.40 31.41 16.33
C VAL A 36 -49.19 32.12 15.73
N ALA A 37 -48.57 33.03 16.48
CA ALA A 37 -47.39 33.77 16.03
C ALA A 37 -46.04 33.07 16.30
N SER A 38 -46.01 32.10 17.22
CA SER A 38 -44.76 31.48 17.68
C SER A 38 -44.69 29.99 17.36
N ALA A 39 -43.57 29.58 16.78
CA ALA A 39 -43.23 28.20 16.50
C ALA A 39 -41.73 27.99 16.69
N SER A 40 -41.31 26.79 17.11
CA SER A 40 -39.90 26.44 17.22
C SER A 40 -39.66 24.98 16.88
N LEU A 41 -38.44 24.70 16.41
CA LEU A 41 -37.95 23.34 16.25
C LEU A 41 -36.89 23.09 17.32
N ASN A 42 -37.13 22.11 18.17
CA ASN A 42 -36.33 21.89 19.37
C ASN A 42 -35.68 20.51 19.27
N LEU A 43 -34.37 20.42 19.52
CA LEU A 43 -33.65 19.16 19.67
C LEU A 43 -33.43 18.89 21.15
N LEU A 44 -33.60 17.64 21.59
CA LEU A 44 -33.39 17.25 22.99
C LEU A 44 -32.13 16.41 23.11
N ASP A 45 -31.13 16.95 23.78
CA ASP A 45 -29.88 16.27 24.14
C ASP A 45 -30.00 15.63 25.53
N ALA A 46 -28.92 15.11 26.10
CA ALA A 46 -28.91 14.43 27.40
C ALA A 46 -29.37 15.37 28.53
N THR A 47 -28.89 16.62 28.54
CA THR A 47 -29.09 17.56 29.65
C THR A 47 -29.77 18.86 29.23
N ARG A 48 -29.96 19.10 27.92
CA ARG A 48 -30.43 20.38 27.39
C ARG A 48 -31.42 20.21 26.26
N GLN A 49 -32.28 21.21 26.13
CA GLN A 49 -33.03 21.46 24.91
C GLN A 49 -32.34 22.56 24.12
N TYR A 50 -32.10 22.30 22.83
CA TYR A 50 -31.58 23.27 21.89
C TYR A 50 -32.67 23.72 20.94
N GLN A 51 -32.89 25.03 20.82
CA GLN A 51 -33.78 25.55 19.78
C GLN A 51 -32.99 25.68 18.48
N LEU A 52 -33.21 24.76 17.55
CA LEU A 52 -32.50 24.77 16.26
C LEU A 52 -32.92 26.00 15.44
N VAL A 53 -34.23 26.29 15.43
CA VAL A 53 -34.81 27.46 14.78
C VAL A 53 -36.04 27.90 15.58
N ARG A 54 -36.27 29.20 15.67
CA ARG A 54 -37.47 29.80 16.27
C ARG A 54 -38.07 30.87 15.35
N LEU A 55 -39.41 30.93 15.33
CA LEU A 55 -40.21 32.03 14.80
C LEU A 55 -40.68 32.91 15.97
N GLY A 56 -40.61 34.24 15.82
CA GLY A 56 -41.01 35.18 16.86
C GLY A 56 -39.92 35.56 17.86
N GLY A 57 -38.64 35.28 17.58
CA GLY A 57 -37.51 35.70 18.42
C GLY A 57 -36.21 34.95 18.14
N ALA A 58 -35.17 35.26 18.91
CA ALA A 58 -33.93 34.48 18.89
C ALA A 58 -34.16 33.09 19.55
N PRO A 59 -33.45 32.04 19.10
CA PRO A 59 -33.45 30.74 19.76
C PRO A 59 -33.01 30.85 21.23
N ILE A 60 -33.68 30.13 22.12
CA ILE A 60 -33.40 30.08 23.55
C ILE A 60 -33.20 28.63 23.98
N ASP A 61 -32.01 28.32 24.43
CA ASP A 61 -31.69 27.02 25.02
C ASP A 61 -32.07 26.99 26.51
N CYS A 62 -32.46 25.82 27.01
CA CYS A 62 -32.74 25.62 28.42
C CYS A 62 -32.27 24.25 28.89
N ALA A 63 -32.23 24.05 30.22
CA ALA A 63 -32.04 22.73 30.78
C ALA A 63 -33.18 21.80 30.34
N ARG A 64 -32.89 20.52 30.11
CA ARG A 64 -33.92 19.56 29.67
C ARG A 64 -35.05 19.42 30.69
N GLU A 65 -34.74 19.57 31.97
CA GLU A 65 -35.72 19.58 33.07
C GLU A 65 -36.67 20.79 33.05
N ASP A 66 -36.22 21.92 32.52
CA ASP A 66 -37.05 23.13 32.37
C ASP A 66 -37.90 23.12 31.08
N SER A 67 -37.63 22.19 30.17
CA SER A 67 -38.26 22.14 28.85
C SER A 67 -39.71 21.65 28.90
N MET A 68 -40.62 22.39 28.27
CA MET A 68 -41.99 21.90 28.00
C MET A 68 -41.99 20.67 27.07
N CYS A 69 -41.02 20.58 26.15
CA CYS A 69 -40.93 19.46 25.20
C CYS A 69 -40.55 18.15 25.90
N ALA A 70 -39.75 18.22 26.96
CA ALA A 70 -39.30 17.06 27.71
C ALA A 70 -40.45 16.35 28.46
N VAL A 71 -41.48 17.08 28.88
CA VAL A 71 -42.60 16.57 29.70
C VAL A 71 -43.29 15.35 29.09
N GLN A 72 -43.44 15.31 27.76
CA GLN A 72 -44.07 14.19 27.04
C GLN A 72 -43.16 13.58 25.97
N PHE A 73 -41.86 13.86 26.01
CA PHE A 73 -40.92 13.45 24.97
C PHE A 73 -40.83 11.93 24.83
N ASP A 74 -40.75 11.21 25.95
CA ASP A 74 -40.59 9.75 25.96
C ASP A 74 -41.87 9.01 25.52
N ALA A 75 -43.03 9.67 25.63
CA ALA A 75 -44.29 9.12 25.16
C ALA A 75 -44.38 9.10 23.62
N ARG A 76 -43.58 9.92 22.92
CA ARG A 76 -43.53 9.99 21.44
C ARG A 76 -44.92 10.22 20.81
N VAL A 77 -45.77 10.95 21.52
CA VAL A 77 -47.11 11.33 21.06
C VAL A 77 -47.19 12.83 20.85
N PHE A 78 -48.14 13.26 20.03
CA PHE A 78 -48.48 14.67 19.91
C PHE A 78 -49.00 15.20 21.26
N ALA A 79 -48.43 16.30 21.75
CA ALA A 79 -48.93 17.00 22.92
C ALA A 79 -49.83 18.16 22.47
N HIS A 80 -51.07 18.20 22.96
CA HIS A 80 -51.98 19.33 22.76
C HIS A 80 -52.42 19.84 24.13
N VAL A 81 -52.05 21.09 24.44
CA VAL A 81 -52.29 21.73 25.73
C VAL A 81 -52.98 23.08 25.48
N PRO A 82 -54.33 23.12 25.55
CA PRO A 82 -55.08 24.33 25.22
C PRO A 82 -54.82 25.51 26.18
N ASP A 83 -54.64 25.22 27.48
CA ASP A 83 -54.28 26.19 28.50
C ASP A 83 -53.32 25.56 29.56
N ALA A 84 -52.02 25.84 29.43
CA ALA A 84 -50.94 25.21 30.18
C ALA A 84 -50.99 25.42 31.71
N PRO A 85 -51.39 26.58 32.25
CA PRO A 85 -51.63 26.75 33.69
C PRO A 85 -52.74 25.85 34.26
N GLN A 86 -53.67 25.37 33.41
CA GLN A 86 -54.75 24.48 33.82
C GLN A 86 -54.35 22.99 33.70
N ASP A 87 -53.27 22.68 32.98
CA ASP A 87 -52.78 21.32 32.82
C ASP A 87 -51.78 20.96 33.94
N PRO A 88 -52.07 19.98 34.82
CA PRO A 88 -51.19 19.61 35.92
C PRO A 88 -49.78 19.18 35.49
N ARG A 89 -49.60 18.72 34.25
CA ARG A 89 -48.30 18.32 33.71
C ARG A 89 -47.41 19.52 33.40
N TYR A 90 -48.00 20.68 33.15
CA TYR A 90 -47.30 21.87 32.66
C TYR A 90 -47.40 23.08 33.59
N ALA A 91 -48.36 23.14 34.50
CA ALA A 91 -48.61 24.31 35.36
C ALA A 91 -47.39 24.76 36.19
N ALA A 92 -46.55 23.80 36.64
CA ALA A 92 -45.34 24.09 37.40
C ALA A 92 -44.12 24.43 36.52
N ASN A 93 -44.20 24.24 35.20
CA ASN A 93 -43.07 24.42 34.30
C ASN A 93 -42.63 25.91 34.25
N PRO A 94 -41.32 26.21 34.23
CA PRO A 94 -40.81 27.58 34.19
C PRO A 94 -41.32 28.45 33.03
N TRP A 95 -41.67 27.85 31.90
CA TRP A 95 -42.25 28.56 30.74
C TRP A 95 -43.72 28.93 30.92
N VAL A 96 -44.38 28.40 31.94
CA VAL A 96 -45.81 28.59 32.23
C VAL A 96 -46.00 29.45 33.49
N ASN A 97 -45.20 29.21 34.53
CA ASN A 97 -45.32 29.88 35.83
C ASN A 97 -44.75 31.31 35.88
N GLY A 98 -44.19 31.82 34.77
CA GLY A 98 -43.63 33.16 34.69
C GLY A 98 -42.12 33.28 34.91
N ALA A 99 -41.41 32.18 35.22
CA ALA A 99 -39.97 32.23 35.49
C ALA A 99 -39.12 32.41 34.21
N LEU A 100 -39.47 31.70 33.12
CA LEU A 100 -38.82 31.82 31.80
C LEU A 100 -39.74 32.41 30.73
N GLY A 101 -41.06 32.27 30.91
CA GLY A 101 -42.06 32.74 29.97
C GLY A 101 -43.47 32.67 30.54
N ARG A 102 -44.46 33.07 29.73
CA ARG A 102 -45.89 33.07 30.07
C ARG A 102 -46.71 32.32 29.03
N VAL A 103 -46.25 31.12 28.68
CA VAL A 103 -46.92 30.26 27.70
C VAL A 103 -48.27 29.82 28.24
N ARG A 104 -49.34 30.11 27.50
CA ARG A 104 -50.71 29.67 27.78
C ARG A 104 -51.12 28.54 26.86
N PHE A 105 -50.90 28.65 25.56
CA PHE A 105 -51.13 27.56 24.61
C PHE A 105 -49.83 26.86 24.23
N TYR A 106 -49.85 25.53 24.17
CA TYR A 106 -48.71 24.75 23.71
C TYR A 106 -49.18 23.51 22.94
N ALA A 107 -48.60 23.28 21.76
CA ALA A 107 -48.72 22.01 21.07
C ALA A 107 -47.36 21.57 20.52
N SER A 108 -47.10 20.27 20.53
CA SER A 108 -45.85 19.72 20.01
C SER A 108 -46.00 18.38 19.32
N ALA A 109 -45.38 18.28 18.15
CA ALA A 109 -45.26 17.05 17.38
C ALA A 109 -43.84 16.47 17.53
N PRO A 110 -43.67 15.20 17.92
CA PRO A 110 -42.35 14.59 18.06
C PRO A 110 -41.68 14.35 16.70
N LEU A 111 -40.37 14.57 16.64
CA LEU A 111 -39.53 14.28 15.48
C LEU A 111 -38.96 12.88 15.64
N ILE A 112 -39.59 11.87 15.01
CA ILE A 112 -39.25 10.46 15.18
C ILE A 112 -38.53 9.94 13.94
N THR A 113 -37.33 9.37 14.11
CA THR A 113 -36.59 8.75 12.99
C THR A 113 -37.25 7.45 12.52
N PRO A 114 -36.91 6.94 11.31
CA PRO A 114 -37.38 5.63 10.85
C PRO A 114 -37.07 4.46 11.81
N GLU A 115 -35.98 4.56 12.57
CA GLU A 115 -35.58 3.59 13.60
C GLU A 115 -36.34 3.76 14.93
N GLY A 116 -37.25 4.74 15.01
CA GLY A 116 -38.11 4.99 16.16
C GLY A 116 -37.50 5.88 17.25
N HIS A 117 -36.39 6.56 16.98
CA HIS A 117 -35.75 7.47 17.94
C HIS A 117 -36.37 8.88 17.88
N ALA A 118 -36.74 9.45 19.03
CA ALA A 118 -37.14 10.85 19.10
C ALA A 118 -35.90 11.76 19.12
N LEU A 119 -35.76 12.64 18.14
CA LEU A 119 -34.66 13.60 18.08
C LEU A 119 -35.00 14.92 18.80
N GLY A 120 -36.29 15.26 18.80
CA GLY A 120 -36.75 16.59 19.14
C GLY A 120 -38.25 16.75 18.94
N THR A 121 -38.71 17.99 18.86
CA THR A 121 -40.13 18.35 18.67
C THR A 121 -40.27 19.56 17.74
N LEU A 122 -41.35 19.56 16.95
CA LEU A 122 -41.90 20.75 16.31
C LEU A 122 -42.97 21.33 17.24
N CYS A 123 -42.73 22.53 17.76
CA CYS A 123 -43.61 23.17 18.73
C CYS A 123 -44.27 24.42 18.16
N VAL A 124 -45.51 24.63 18.54
CA VAL A 124 -46.26 25.89 18.37
C VAL A 124 -46.80 26.30 19.73
N PHE A 125 -46.77 27.60 20.03
CA PHE A 125 -47.16 28.11 21.34
C PHE A 125 -47.63 29.56 21.28
N ASP A 126 -48.37 29.98 22.30
CA ASP A 126 -48.88 31.36 22.40
C ASP A 126 -49.09 31.79 23.87
N GLU A 127 -49.19 33.09 24.10
CA GLU A 127 -49.54 33.70 25.40
C GLU A 127 -51.05 33.78 25.62
N ALA A 128 -51.86 33.40 24.64
CA ALA A 128 -53.30 33.21 24.77
C ALA A 128 -53.67 31.72 24.69
N PRO A 129 -54.73 31.25 25.39
CA PRO A 129 -55.24 29.91 25.20
C PRO A 129 -55.72 29.68 23.77
N HIS A 130 -55.53 28.46 23.26
CA HIS A 130 -55.96 28.10 21.91
C HIS A 130 -56.34 26.62 21.85
N GLU A 131 -57.31 26.25 21.03
CA GLU A 131 -57.74 24.85 20.88
C GLU A 131 -57.60 24.44 19.41
N LEU A 132 -56.73 23.45 19.16
CA LEU A 132 -56.52 22.91 17.82
C LEU A 132 -57.61 21.91 17.44
N THR A 133 -58.05 21.98 16.20
CA THR A 133 -58.89 20.95 15.58
C THR A 133 -58.08 19.69 15.27
N GLY A 134 -58.78 18.56 15.09
CA GLY A 134 -58.13 17.31 14.68
C GLY A 134 -57.36 17.42 13.35
N GLU A 135 -57.84 18.27 12.43
CA GLU A 135 -57.16 18.55 11.16
C GLU A 135 -55.86 19.34 11.37
N GLN A 136 -55.87 20.35 12.24
CA GLN A 136 -54.64 21.10 12.58
C GLN A 136 -53.60 20.20 13.26
N ILE A 137 -54.02 19.29 14.14
CA ILE A 137 -53.14 18.31 14.78
C ILE A 137 -52.53 17.36 13.72
N ALA A 138 -53.33 16.87 12.78
CA ALA A 138 -52.86 16.02 11.69
C ALA A 138 -51.82 16.76 10.83
N HIS A 139 -52.11 17.99 10.40
CA HIS A 139 -51.18 18.79 9.59
C HIS A 139 -49.86 19.10 10.31
N LEU A 140 -49.89 19.41 11.61
CA LEU A 140 -48.65 19.61 12.39
C LEU A 140 -47.84 18.32 12.53
N THR A 141 -48.52 17.17 12.62
CA THR A 141 -47.88 15.85 12.63
C THR A 141 -47.22 15.55 11.27
N ASP A 142 -47.90 15.86 10.17
CA ASP A 142 -47.34 15.71 8.82
C ASP A 142 -46.12 16.61 8.61
N LEU A 143 -46.16 17.85 9.11
CA LEU A 143 -45.02 18.77 9.07
C LEU A 143 -43.82 18.22 9.85
N ALA A 144 -44.03 17.60 11.01
CA ALA A 144 -42.96 16.92 11.75
C ALA A 144 -42.36 15.75 10.93
N GLY A 145 -43.21 14.99 10.23
CA GLY A 145 -42.78 13.96 9.28
C GLY A 145 -41.94 14.53 8.12
N ILE A 146 -42.33 15.67 7.55
CA ILE A 146 -41.58 16.37 6.50
C ILE A 146 -40.20 16.80 7.01
N VAL A 147 -40.10 17.32 8.24
CA VAL A 147 -38.82 17.70 8.85
C VAL A 147 -37.90 16.49 9.00
N ILE A 148 -38.42 15.35 9.47
CA ILE A 148 -37.64 14.11 9.56
C ILE A 148 -37.19 13.65 8.17
N ALA A 149 -38.08 13.60 7.19
CA ALA A 149 -37.71 13.20 5.82
C ALA A 149 -36.61 14.12 5.22
N PHE A 150 -36.65 15.41 5.55
CA PHE A 150 -35.60 16.36 5.17
C PHE A 150 -34.27 16.08 5.89
N PHE A 151 -34.30 15.78 7.19
CA PHE A 151 -33.11 15.39 7.96
C PHE A 151 -32.50 14.08 7.45
N GLU A 152 -33.31 13.07 7.11
CA GLU A 152 -32.86 11.82 6.50
C GLU A 152 -32.12 12.05 5.19
N ARG A 153 -32.73 12.81 4.27
CA ARG A 153 -32.12 13.10 2.98
C ARG A 153 -30.79 13.83 3.13
N ARG A 154 -30.68 14.74 4.10
CA ARG A 154 -29.42 15.45 4.38
C ARG A 154 -28.36 14.52 4.97
N ARG A 155 -28.75 13.59 5.86
CA ARG A 155 -27.85 12.55 6.39
C ARG A 155 -27.34 11.64 5.28
N GLN A 156 -28.24 11.11 4.45
CA GLN A 156 -27.90 10.26 3.31
C GLN A 156 -26.95 10.95 2.32
N ALA A 157 -27.24 12.21 1.95
CA ALA A 157 -26.38 12.98 1.05
C ALA A 157 -24.96 13.17 1.62
N ARG A 158 -24.82 13.44 2.93
CA ARG A 158 -23.52 13.53 3.59
C ARG A 158 -22.77 12.20 3.58
N THR A 159 -23.43 11.11 3.95
CA THR A 159 -22.82 9.76 3.98
C THR A 159 -22.37 9.33 2.59
N MET A 160 -23.22 9.52 1.57
CA MET A 160 -22.86 9.22 0.18
C MET A 160 -21.69 10.07 -0.31
N GLY A 161 -21.68 11.37 0.01
CA GLY A 161 -20.58 12.26 -0.33
C GLY A 161 -19.25 11.82 0.30
N ALA A 162 -19.27 11.45 1.58
CA ALA A 162 -18.08 10.94 2.27
C ALA A 162 -17.55 9.63 1.67
N LEU A 163 -18.44 8.69 1.36
CA LEU A 163 -18.07 7.42 0.70
C LEU A 163 -17.49 7.66 -0.70
N ALA A 164 -18.06 8.57 -1.49
CA ALA A 164 -17.57 8.90 -2.81
C ALA A 164 -16.16 9.52 -2.77
N ILE A 165 -15.90 10.42 -1.81
CA ILE A 165 -14.56 11.01 -1.59
C ILE A 165 -13.56 9.91 -1.20
N ALA A 166 -13.91 9.04 -0.26
CA ALA A 166 -13.04 7.95 0.18
C ALA A 166 -12.73 6.95 -0.95
N ALA A 167 -13.75 6.59 -1.74
CA ALA A 167 -13.58 5.72 -2.90
C ALA A 167 -12.63 6.34 -3.94
N ARG A 168 -12.81 7.64 -4.24
CA ARG A 168 -11.94 8.37 -5.15
C ARG A 168 -10.50 8.46 -4.64
N ALA A 169 -10.31 8.73 -3.36
CA ALA A 169 -8.98 8.77 -2.75
C ALA A 169 -8.27 7.41 -2.82
N LYS A 170 -9.01 6.31 -2.55
CA LYS A 170 -8.49 4.95 -2.69
C LYS A 170 -8.09 4.63 -4.13
N GLN A 171 -8.93 5.00 -5.10
CA GLN A 171 -8.63 4.80 -6.52
C GLN A 171 -7.38 5.57 -6.94
N GLN A 172 -7.30 6.87 -6.61
CA GLN A 172 -6.13 7.70 -6.90
C GLN A 172 -4.85 7.18 -6.27
N TRP A 173 -4.94 6.65 -5.05
CA TRP A 173 -3.80 6.02 -4.37
C TRP A 173 -3.34 4.76 -5.12
N THR A 174 -4.26 3.87 -5.52
CA THR A 174 -3.93 2.67 -6.30
C THR A 174 -3.30 3.02 -7.64
N ASP A 175 -3.85 4.00 -8.36
CA ASP A 175 -3.32 4.46 -9.64
C ASP A 175 -1.89 5.02 -9.44
N ALA A 176 -1.69 5.88 -8.44
CA ALA A 176 -0.37 6.44 -8.13
C ALA A 176 0.65 5.36 -7.72
N LEU A 177 0.25 4.37 -6.92
CA LEU A 177 1.11 3.25 -6.58
C LEU A 177 1.58 2.52 -7.84
N LEU A 178 0.67 2.14 -8.75
CA LEU A 178 1.03 1.40 -9.96
C LEU A 178 1.90 2.21 -10.91
N GLU A 179 1.74 3.54 -10.96
CA GLU A 179 2.57 4.45 -11.74
C GLU A 179 4.00 4.62 -11.19
N THR A 180 4.22 4.35 -9.90
CA THR A 180 5.54 4.46 -9.26
C THR A 180 6.37 3.18 -9.30
N VAL A 181 5.75 2.02 -9.51
CA VAL A 181 6.44 0.73 -9.54
C VAL A 181 7.33 0.63 -10.79
N ASP A 182 8.62 0.31 -10.60
CA ASP A 182 9.60 0.05 -11.68
C ASP A 182 9.47 -1.38 -12.25
N ALA A 183 8.24 -1.80 -12.49
CA ALA A 183 7.89 -3.03 -13.20
C ALA A 183 6.74 -2.70 -14.14
N ALA A 184 6.80 -3.17 -15.38
CA ALA A 184 5.70 -3.00 -16.31
C ALA A 184 4.52 -3.88 -15.89
N VAL A 185 3.43 -3.24 -15.49
CA VAL A 185 2.18 -3.92 -15.11
C VAL A 185 1.13 -3.64 -16.17
N ILE A 186 0.53 -4.70 -16.69
CA ILE A 186 -0.54 -4.66 -17.69
C ILE A 186 -1.66 -5.57 -17.23
N ALA A 187 -2.90 -5.11 -17.29
CA ALA A 187 -4.08 -5.93 -16.99
C ALA A 187 -5.13 -5.83 -18.10
N CYS A 188 -5.94 -6.88 -18.22
CA CYS A 188 -7.10 -6.91 -19.11
C CYS A 188 -8.33 -7.49 -18.42
N ASP A 189 -9.51 -7.17 -18.95
CA ASP A 189 -10.78 -7.78 -18.55
C ASP A 189 -11.01 -9.15 -19.25
N VAL A 190 -12.14 -9.80 -18.93
CA VAL A 190 -12.56 -11.07 -19.54
C VAL A 190 -12.74 -11.03 -21.06
N ASN A 191 -12.89 -9.84 -21.64
CA ASN A 191 -13.05 -9.63 -23.08
C ASN A 191 -11.72 -9.26 -23.75
N PHE A 192 -10.59 -9.48 -23.08
CA PHE A 192 -9.26 -9.10 -23.56
C PHE A 192 -9.12 -7.59 -23.82
N ARG A 193 -9.92 -6.73 -23.18
CA ARG A 193 -9.71 -5.28 -23.22
C ARG A 193 -8.71 -4.89 -22.16
N VAL A 194 -7.71 -4.11 -22.54
CA VAL A 194 -6.71 -3.63 -21.59
C VAL A 194 -7.37 -2.63 -20.64
N THR A 195 -7.29 -2.91 -19.33
CA THR A 195 -7.84 -2.10 -18.25
C THR A 195 -6.78 -1.37 -17.46
N LEU A 196 -5.50 -1.76 -17.58
CA LEU A 196 -4.41 -1.11 -16.90
C LEU A 196 -3.12 -1.21 -17.70
N TRP A 197 -2.37 -0.11 -17.73
CA TRP A 197 -1.06 -0.04 -18.36
C TRP A 197 -0.20 1.04 -17.69
N ASN A 198 0.68 0.68 -16.76
CA ASN A 198 1.43 1.68 -15.97
C ASN A 198 2.60 2.35 -16.73
N ARG A 199 3.28 3.31 -16.10
CA ARG A 199 4.46 4.02 -16.64
C ARG A 199 5.51 3.09 -17.25
N SER A 200 6.02 2.12 -16.49
CA SER A 200 7.08 1.24 -16.99
C SER A 200 6.62 0.41 -18.20
N ALA A 201 5.35 -0.01 -18.22
CA ALA A 201 4.78 -0.66 -19.39
C ALA A 201 4.75 0.29 -20.61
N ARG A 202 4.36 1.57 -20.43
CA ARG A 202 4.38 2.54 -21.54
C ARG A 202 5.81 2.82 -22.04
N GLU A 203 6.78 2.89 -21.14
CA GLU A 203 8.19 3.10 -21.48
C GLU A 203 8.78 1.93 -22.28
N TRP A 204 8.47 0.68 -21.92
CA TRP A 204 9.06 -0.49 -22.58
C TRP A 204 8.38 -0.83 -23.90
N HIS A 205 7.06 -0.69 -23.97
CA HIS A 205 6.27 -1.06 -25.15
C HIS A 205 5.98 0.13 -26.08
N GLY A 206 6.27 1.36 -25.63
CA GLY A 206 6.20 2.61 -26.40
C GLY A 206 4.80 3.10 -26.80
N ARG A 207 3.73 2.45 -26.32
CA ARG A 207 2.32 2.88 -26.47
C ARG A 207 1.50 2.44 -25.25
N SER A 208 0.43 3.17 -24.95
CA SER A 208 -0.65 2.68 -24.07
C SER A 208 -1.63 1.86 -24.90
N GLY A 209 -1.90 0.62 -24.50
CA GLY A 209 -2.99 -0.19 -25.06
C GLY A 209 -4.33 0.00 -24.34
N GLU A 210 -4.39 0.91 -23.36
CA GLU A 210 -5.53 1.06 -22.45
C GLU A 210 -6.82 1.46 -23.18
N GLY A 211 -7.91 0.73 -22.94
CA GLY A 211 -9.20 0.91 -23.61
C GLY A 211 -9.35 0.17 -24.95
N ASP A 212 -8.24 -0.26 -25.56
CA ASP A 212 -8.27 -1.05 -26.77
C ASP A 212 -8.47 -2.55 -26.46
N PRO A 213 -9.21 -3.30 -27.31
CA PRO A 213 -9.10 -4.76 -27.30
C PRO A 213 -7.66 -5.15 -27.65
N LEU A 214 -7.17 -6.22 -27.02
CA LEU A 214 -5.87 -6.78 -27.39
C LEU A 214 -5.89 -7.11 -28.90
N PRO A 215 -4.91 -6.62 -29.67
CA PRO A 215 -4.89 -6.81 -31.11
C PRO A 215 -4.64 -8.27 -31.48
N VAL A 216 -5.02 -8.64 -32.70
CA VAL A 216 -4.50 -9.84 -33.35
C VAL A 216 -3.05 -9.52 -33.77
N ASP A 217 -2.07 -10.37 -33.44
CA ASP A 217 -0.62 -10.14 -33.60
C ASP A 217 0.01 -9.24 -32.51
N ILE A 218 -0.17 -9.64 -31.25
CA ILE A 218 0.35 -8.93 -30.07
C ILE A 218 1.88 -9.01 -30.07
N ALA A 219 2.45 -10.19 -30.32
CA ALA A 219 3.88 -10.41 -30.25
C ALA A 219 4.66 -9.54 -31.24
N ALA A 220 4.23 -9.44 -32.50
CA ALA A 220 4.90 -8.56 -33.45
C ALA A 220 4.68 -7.08 -33.11
N ARG A 221 3.48 -6.69 -32.70
CA ARG A 221 3.15 -5.28 -32.41
C ARG A 221 3.92 -4.71 -31.23
N PHE A 222 4.20 -5.52 -30.21
CA PHE A 222 4.92 -5.10 -29.01
C PHE A 222 6.37 -5.63 -28.97
N GLY A 223 6.84 -6.26 -30.05
CA GLY A 223 8.21 -6.75 -30.16
C GLY A 223 8.56 -7.77 -29.08
N LEU A 224 7.68 -8.75 -28.85
CA LEU A 224 7.83 -9.77 -27.81
C LEU A 224 8.53 -11.01 -28.38
N PHE A 225 9.71 -11.31 -27.85
CA PHE A 225 10.53 -12.44 -28.27
C PHE A 225 10.83 -13.37 -27.10
N GLU A 226 11.12 -14.63 -27.44
CA GLU A 226 11.68 -15.63 -26.53
C GLU A 226 13.05 -15.16 -25.97
N PRO A 227 13.61 -15.85 -24.95
CA PRO A 227 14.91 -15.48 -24.37
C PRO A 227 16.07 -15.35 -25.36
N ASP A 228 15.97 -15.93 -26.56
CA ASP A 228 16.97 -15.79 -27.62
C ASP A 228 16.97 -14.39 -28.29
N GLY A 229 15.93 -13.57 -28.06
CA GLY A 229 15.76 -12.24 -28.65
C GLY A 229 15.46 -12.22 -30.15
N ARG A 230 15.19 -13.38 -30.75
CA ARG A 230 15.02 -13.58 -32.20
C ARG A 230 13.69 -14.23 -32.55
N THR A 231 13.28 -15.24 -31.79
CA THR A 231 12.05 -15.99 -32.04
C THR A 231 10.86 -15.24 -31.42
N PRO A 232 9.86 -14.79 -32.20
CA PRO A 232 8.66 -14.15 -31.63
C PRO A 232 7.91 -15.14 -30.75
N VAL A 233 7.38 -14.67 -29.62
CA VAL A 233 6.52 -15.52 -28.77
C VAL A 233 5.19 -15.75 -29.51
N PRO A 234 4.70 -17.00 -29.61
CA PRO A 234 3.38 -17.25 -30.19
C PRO A 234 2.29 -16.51 -29.42
N ASP A 235 1.34 -15.89 -30.13
CA ASP A 235 0.29 -15.08 -29.51
C ASP A 235 -0.50 -15.91 -28.46
N ASP A 236 -0.83 -17.16 -28.79
CA ASP A 236 -1.57 -18.10 -27.94
C ASP A 236 -0.79 -18.62 -26.72
N GLU A 237 0.52 -18.36 -26.68
CA GLU A 237 1.41 -18.65 -25.55
C GLU A 237 1.75 -17.41 -24.73
N LEU A 238 1.26 -16.22 -25.11
CA LEU A 238 1.56 -15.00 -24.38
C LEU A 238 1.07 -15.09 -22.93
N PRO A 239 1.90 -14.73 -21.94
CA PRO A 239 1.58 -14.98 -20.53
C PRO A 239 0.23 -14.42 -20.08
N LEU A 240 -0.14 -13.23 -20.56
CA LEU A 240 -1.43 -12.62 -20.24
C LEU A 240 -2.61 -13.41 -20.83
N GLN A 241 -2.46 -13.89 -22.08
CA GLN A 241 -3.50 -14.66 -22.74
C GLN A 241 -3.70 -16.02 -22.08
N VAL A 242 -2.59 -16.72 -21.80
CA VAL A 242 -2.60 -18.03 -21.12
C VAL A 242 -3.20 -17.90 -19.72
N ALA A 243 -2.83 -16.87 -18.96
CA ALA A 243 -3.38 -16.64 -17.62
C ALA A 243 -4.91 -16.39 -17.64
N LEU A 244 -5.41 -15.64 -18.63
CA LEU A 244 -6.85 -15.38 -18.77
C LEU A 244 -7.63 -16.59 -19.28
N ARG A 245 -7.16 -17.22 -20.37
CA ARG A 245 -7.86 -18.33 -21.05
C ARG A 245 -7.84 -19.61 -20.21
N ASP A 246 -6.67 -19.97 -19.68
CA ASP A 246 -6.44 -21.25 -19.02
C ASP A 246 -6.56 -21.14 -17.49
N GLY A 247 -6.64 -19.91 -16.95
CA GLY A 247 -6.79 -19.66 -15.51
C GLY A 247 -5.57 -20.04 -14.68
N VAL A 248 -4.40 -20.15 -15.33
CA VAL A 248 -3.15 -20.59 -14.72
C VAL A 248 -2.26 -19.42 -14.30
N VAL A 249 -1.53 -19.61 -13.21
CA VAL A 249 -0.49 -18.68 -12.76
C VAL A 249 0.83 -19.05 -13.42
N LEU A 250 1.41 -18.12 -14.17
CA LEU A 250 2.72 -18.25 -14.79
C LEU A 250 3.72 -17.40 -14.03
N THR A 251 4.84 -17.98 -13.61
CA THR A 251 5.88 -17.26 -12.89
C THR A 251 7.25 -17.50 -13.50
N GLY A 252 8.03 -16.44 -13.63
CA GLY A 252 9.45 -16.53 -13.97
C GLY A 252 9.75 -16.80 -15.43
N ARG A 253 8.80 -16.63 -16.37
CA ARG A 253 9.09 -16.76 -17.80
C ARG A 253 9.99 -15.59 -18.21
N GLU A 254 11.17 -15.88 -18.72
CA GLU A 254 12.04 -14.84 -19.29
C GLU A 254 11.63 -14.56 -20.74
N MET A 255 11.66 -13.29 -21.14
CA MET A 255 11.34 -12.82 -22.49
C MET A 255 12.24 -11.62 -22.83
N VAL A 256 12.33 -11.30 -24.12
CA VAL A 256 12.99 -10.08 -24.59
C VAL A 256 11.95 -9.17 -25.23
N ILE A 257 11.90 -7.91 -24.79
CA ILE A 257 11.06 -6.87 -25.39
C ILE A 257 11.97 -5.99 -26.24
N ARG A 258 11.70 -5.94 -27.54
CA ARG A 258 12.33 -4.98 -28.45
C ARG A 258 11.58 -3.66 -28.37
N ARG A 259 12.17 -2.70 -27.65
CA ARG A 259 11.59 -1.38 -27.48
C ARG A 259 11.48 -0.65 -28.82
N PRO A 260 10.44 0.20 -29.03
CA PRO A 260 10.37 1.05 -30.21
C PRO A 260 11.54 2.05 -30.30
N ILE A 261 12.04 2.48 -29.14
CA ILE A 261 13.18 3.39 -29.01
C ILE A 261 14.10 2.85 -27.90
N GLY A 262 15.40 2.76 -28.18
CA GLY A 262 16.41 2.27 -27.25
C GLY A 262 16.75 0.79 -27.39
N ASP A 263 17.60 0.31 -26.50
CA ASP A 263 18.06 -1.07 -26.51
C ASP A 263 16.95 -2.06 -26.07
N PRO A 264 17.00 -3.32 -26.56
CA PRO A 264 16.11 -4.37 -26.08
C PRO A 264 16.25 -4.57 -24.58
N VAL A 265 15.13 -4.82 -23.90
CA VAL A 265 15.11 -5.14 -22.47
C VAL A 265 14.79 -6.60 -22.26
N ARG A 266 15.56 -7.26 -21.40
CA ARG A 266 15.28 -8.64 -20.97
C ARG A 266 14.41 -8.56 -19.72
N VAL A 267 13.26 -9.22 -19.77
CA VAL A 267 12.27 -9.16 -18.69
C VAL A 267 11.98 -10.54 -18.14
N ARG A 268 11.71 -10.59 -16.84
CA ARG A 268 11.07 -11.72 -16.20
C ARG A 268 9.60 -11.42 -16.01
N VAL A 269 8.75 -12.28 -16.55
CA VAL A 269 7.30 -12.10 -16.65
C VAL A 269 6.59 -13.05 -15.69
N ASN A 270 5.69 -12.47 -14.90
CA ASN A 270 4.69 -13.20 -14.14
C ASN A 270 3.31 -12.82 -14.68
N ALA A 271 2.42 -13.79 -14.83
CA ALA A 271 1.03 -13.55 -15.21
C ALA A 271 0.10 -14.36 -14.33
N SER A 272 -1.05 -13.79 -14.00
CA SER A 272 -2.04 -14.42 -13.11
C SER A 272 -3.44 -13.98 -13.48
N PRO A 273 -4.45 -14.87 -13.38
CA PRO A 273 -5.84 -14.46 -13.49
C PRO A 273 -6.21 -13.57 -12.30
N LEU A 274 -6.91 -12.48 -12.59
CA LEU A 274 -7.58 -11.67 -11.58
C LEU A 274 -8.87 -12.38 -11.21
N ARG A 275 -9.03 -12.68 -9.93
CA ARG A 275 -10.22 -13.37 -9.41
C ARG A 275 -11.09 -12.43 -8.59
N GLY A 276 -12.39 -12.49 -8.84
CA GLY A 276 -13.39 -11.78 -8.08
C GLY A 276 -13.69 -12.43 -6.73
N PRO A 277 -14.63 -11.86 -5.96
CA PRO A 277 -14.97 -12.33 -4.62
C PRO A 277 -15.59 -13.74 -4.59
N GLU A 278 -16.15 -14.23 -5.70
CA GLU A 278 -16.72 -15.57 -5.83
C GLU A 278 -15.75 -16.55 -6.51
N ASN A 279 -14.46 -16.19 -6.61
CA ASN A 279 -13.38 -16.95 -7.26
C ASN A 279 -13.51 -17.08 -8.79
N GLU A 280 -14.42 -16.33 -9.41
CA GLU A 280 -14.60 -16.17 -10.84
C GLU A 280 -13.44 -15.37 -11.45
N ILE A 281 -13.04 -15.70 -12.68
CA ILE A 281 -12.01 -14.93 -13.39
C ILE A 281 -12.65 -13.66 -13.94
N VAL A 282 -12.21 -12.51 -13.46
CA VAL A 282 -12.67 -11.17 -13.89
C VAL A 282 -11.71 -10.50 -14.86
N GLY A 283 -10.54 -11.09 -15.07
CA GLY A 283 -9.50 -10.59 -15.96
C GLY A 283 -8.17 -11.30 -15.75
N ALA A 284 -7.09 -10.73 -16.25
CA ALA A 284 -5.74 -11.19 -15.97
C ALA A 284 -4.80 -9.99 -15.81
N VAL A 285 -3.71 -10.22 -15.06
CA VAL A 285 -2.64 -9.25 -14.87
C VAL A 285 -1.31 -9.90 -15.22
N LEU A 286 -0.43 -9.13 -15.85
CA LEU A 286 0.96 -9.49 -16.03
C LEU A 286 1.84 -8.41 -15.39
N ALA A 287 2.96 -8.84 -14.81
CA ALA A 287 4.02 -7.99 -14.33
C ALA A 287 5.34 -8.42 -14.97
N GLN A 288 6.08 -7.46 -15.51
CA GLN A 288 7.39 -7.67 -16.12
C GLN A 288 8.41 -6.87 -15.34
N VAL A 289 9.50 -7.51 -14.93
CA VAL A 289 10.62 -6.87 -14.23
C VAL A 289 11.83 -6.90 -15.14
N ASP A 290 12.52 -5.77 -15.28
CA ASP A 290 13.79 -5.68 -16.02
C ASP A 290 14.86 -6.48 -15.29
N VAL A 291 15.41 -7.48 -15.97
CA VAL A 291 16.50 -8.34 -15.47
C VAL A 291 17.73 -8.21 -16.36
N THR A 292 17.81 -7.19 -17.21
CA THR A 292 18.91 -6.98 -18.17
C THR A 292 20.24 -6.82 -17.43
N ALA A 293 20.31 -5.89 -16.48
CA ALA A 293 21.52 -5.63 -15.69
C ALA A 293 21.94 -6.87 -14.88
N GLU A 294 20.95 -7.58 -14.32
CA GLU A 294 21.19 -8.81 -13.56
C GLU A 294 21.75 -9.93 -14.46
N HIS A 295 21.19 -10.08 -15.67
CA HIS A 295 21.67 -11.06 -16.63
C HIS A 295 23.07 -10.74 -17.14
N THR A 296 23.36 -9.47 -17.45
CA THR A 296 24.71 -9.03 -17.84
C THR A 296 25.71 -9.30 -16.74
N ARG A 297 25.39 -8.95 -15.49
CA ARG A 297 26.24 -9.23 -14.33
C ARG A 297 26.47 -10.73 -14.15
N ARG A 298 25.43 -11.55 -14.30
CA ARG A 298 25.52 -13.00 -14.22
C ARG A 298 26.45 -13.58 -15.29
N SER A 299 26.31 -13.14 -16.55
CA SER A 299 27.19 -13.58 -17.64
C SER A 299 28.65 -13.18 -17.42
N LEU A 300 28.92 -11.93 -17.00
CA LEU A 300 30.28 -11.48 -16.70
C LEU A 300 30.94 -12.25 -15.55
N ILE A 301 30.16 -12.60 -14.51
CA ILE A 301 30.67 -13.42 -13.40
C ILE A 301 31.02 -14.82 -13.90
N GLU A 302 30.22 -15.39 -14.79
CA GLU A 302 30.48 -16.73 -15.32
C GLU A 302 31.73 -16.74 -16.23
N GLU A 303 31.87 -15.77 -17.12
CA GLU A 303 33.08 -15.60 -17.94
C GLU A 303 34.33 -15.39 -17.08
N ALA A 304 34.23 -14.56 -16.04
CA ALA A 304 35.33 -14.34 -15.10
C ALA A 304 35.71 -15.62 -14.34
N ARG A 305 34.72 -16.46 -13.98
CA ARG A 305 34.95 -17.76 -13.33
C ARG A 305 35.64 -18.74 -14.27
N GLU A 306 35.21 -18.82 -15.52
CA GLU A 306 35.84 -19.67 -16.54
C GLU A 306 37.29 -19.25 -16.79
N HIS A 307 37.55 -17.94 -16.96
CA HIS A 307 38.91 -17.42 -17.10
C HIS A 307 39.78 -17.71 -15.86
N LEU A 308 39.24 -17.54 -14.65
CA LEU A 308 39.97 -17.84 -13.43
C LEU A 308 40.29 -19.34 -13.32
N ALA A 309 39.36 -20.22 -13.69
CA ALA A 309 39.57 -21.66 -13.69
C ALA A 309 40.67 -22.08 -14.68
N ALA A 310 40.67 -21.49 -15.88
CA ALA A 310 41.72 -21.74 -16.88
C ALA A 310 43.10 -21.27 -16.39
N ALA A 311 43.19 -20.05 -15.84
CA ALA A 311 44.44 -19.50 -15.30
C ALA A 311 44.97 -20.31 -14.11
N ASN A 312 44.09 -20.78 -13.22
CA ASN A 312 44.50 -21.61 -12.09
C ASN A 312 45.06 -22.97 -12.55
N THR A 313 44.44 -23.58 -13.57
CA THR A 313 44.94 -24.82 -14.18
C THR A 313 46.32 -24.62 -14.82
N GLU A 314 46.55 -23.50 -15.49
CA GLU A 314 47.86 -23.18 -16.08
C GLU A 314 48.93 -22.92 -15.00
N LEU A 315 48.56 -22.22 -13.93
CA LEU A 315 49.46 -21.96 -12.80
C LEU A 315 49.86 -23.26 -12.09
N GLU A 316 48.91 -24.17 -11.87
CA GLU A 316 49.18 -25.49 -11.32
C GLU A 316 50.15 -26.29 -12.20
N ARG A 317 49.97 -26.26 -13.52
CA ARG A 317 50.90 -26.90 -14.47
C ARG A 317 52.30 -26.26 -14.40
N SER A 318 52.38 -24.92 -14.43
CA SER A 318 53.65 -24.20 -14.38
C SER A 318 54.40 -24.45 -13.06
N ASN A 319 53.68 -24.49 -11.93
CA ASN A 319 54.26 -24.84 -10.64
C ASN A 319 54.79 -26.28 -10.60
N ALA A 320 54.06 -27.24 -11.20
CA ALA A 320 54.52 -28.61 -11.31
C ALA A 320 55.79 -28.72 -12.18
N ASP A 321 55.83 -28.03 -13.32
CA ASP A 321 57.00 -27.99 -14.21
C ASP A 321 58.22 -27.37 -13.53
N LEU A 322 58.04 -26.26 -12.81
CA LEU A 322 59.12 -25.61 -12.06
C LEU A 322 59.65 -26.51 -10.94
N THR A 323 58.75 -27.18 -10.22
CA THR A 323 59.13 -28.13 -9.16
C THR A 323 59.94 -29.30 -9.74
N ASN A 324 59.51 -29.84 -10.88
CA ASN A 324 60.23 -30.91 -11.58
C ASN A 324 61.59 -30.44 -12.10
N PHE A 325 61.66 -29.23 -12.67
CA PHE A 325 62.91 -28.64 -13.15
C PHE A 325 63.90 -28.40 -12.00
N ALA A 326 63.44 -27.82 -10.89
CA ALA A 326 64.26 -27.60 -9.70
C ALA A 326 64.82 -28.93 -9.17
N ALA A 327 63.99 -29.97 -9.07
CA ALA A 327 64.43 -31.29 -8.65
C ALA A 327 65.49 -31.90 -9.59
N ALA A 328 65.33 -31.74 -10.91
CA ALA A 328 66.28 -32.23 -11.90
C ALA A 328 67.63 -31.48 -11.82
N VAL A 329 67.61 -30.14 -11.79
CA VAL A 329 68.83 -29.32 -11.68
C VAL A 329 69.57 -29.61 -10.38
N SER A 330 68.87 -29.73 -9.25
CA SER A 330 69.50 -30.12 -7.98
C SER A 330 70.17 -31.49 -8.06
N HIS A 331 69.53 -32.48 -8.71
CA HIS A 331 70.15 -33.80 -8.91
C HIS A 331 71.46 -33.70 -9.70
N ASP A 332 71.46 -32.93 -10.79
CA ASP A 332 72.61 -32.82 -11.69
C ASP A 332 73.76 -31.97 -11.13
N LEU A 333 73.47 -31.03 -10.22
CA LEU A 333 74.48 -30.21 -9.53
C LEU A 333 75.13 -30.91 -8.34
N ILE A 334 74.46 -31.87 -7.69
CA ILE A 334 75.01 -32.57 -6.52
C ILE A 334 76.29 -33.34 -6.87
N ALA A 335 76.31 -34.06 -8.00
CA ALA A 335 77.47 -34.87 -8.39
C ALA A 335 78.76 -34.05 -8.62
N PRO A 336 78.77 -32.97 -9.44
CA PRO A 336 79.96 -32.16 -9.62
C PRO A 336 80.33 -31.37 -8.35
N LEU A 337 79.37 -30.86 -7.58
CA LEU A 337 79.66 -30.15 -6.32
C LEU A 337 80.26 -31.07 -5.26
N ALA A 338 79.77 -32.31 -5.14
CA ALA A 338 80.35 -33.31 -4.26
C ALA A 338 81.78 -33.69 -4.69
N ALA A 339 82.04 -33.77 -6.00
CA ALA A 339 83.38 -34.01 -6.51
C ALA A 339 84.35 -32.85 -6.18
N VAL A 340 83.93 -31.60 -6.40
CA VAL A 340 84.74 -30.41 -6.05
C VAL A 340 84.95 -30.33 -4.53
N GLY A 341 83.90 -30.58 -3.73
CA GLY A 341 84.00 -30.65 -2.28
C GLY A 341 85.03 -31.68 -1.81
N GLY A 342 85.02 -32.90 -2.38
CA GLY A 342 86.01 -33.93 -2.07
C GLY A 342 87.45 -33.52 -2.44
N PHE A 343 87.66 -32.83 -3.56
CA PHE A 343 88.97 -32.29 -3.92
C PHE A 343 89.43 -31.17 -2.97
N LEU A 344 88.52 -30.30 -2.52
CA LEU A 344 88.81 -29.27 -1.52
C LEU A 344 89.14 -29.89 -0.15
N GLU A 345 88.49 -30.98 0.24
CA GLU A 345 88.85 -31.73 1.47
C GLU A 345 90.25 -32.33 1.39
N LEU A 346 90.62 -32.92 0.23
CA LEU A 346 91.98 -33.43 -0.01
C LEU A 346 93.04 -32.32 0.08
N LEU A 347 92.78 -31.16 -0.55
CA LEU A 347 93.67 -30.00 -0.49
C LEU A 347 93.81 -29.44 0.94
N ALA A 348 92.76 -29.53 1.76
CA ALA A 348 92.81 -29.17 3.18
C ALA A 348 93.58 -30.19 4.02
N PHE A 349 93.55 -31.48 3.67
CA PHE A 349 94.22 -32.57 4.39
C PHE A 349 95.73 -32.65 4.10
N GLU A 350 96.16 -32.26 2.89
CA GLU A 350 97.58 -32.29 2.46
C GLU A 350 98.47 -31.20 3.07
N GLY A 351 97.98 -30.41 4.04
CA GLY A 351 98.86 -29.58 4.88
C GLY A 351 99.50 -28.38 4.17
N TYR A 352 98.79 -27.71 3.27
CA TYR A 352 99.19 -26.41 2.72
C TYR A 352 98.85 -25.23 3.68
N GLU A 353 99.24 -25.34 4.95
CA GLU A 353 99.08 -24.25 5.94
C GLU A 353 100.14 -23.13 5.78
N GLN A 354 101.03 -23.21 4.79
CA GLN A 354 102.09 -22.22 4.57
C GLN A 354 102.15 -21.72 3.13
N ALA A 355 101.09 -21.06 2.67
CA ALA A 355 101.17 -20.02 1.66
C ALA A 355 100.08 -18.97 1.94
N ALA A 356 100.48 -17.83 2.50
CA ALA A 356 99.58 -16.72 2.79
C ALA A 356 98.88 -16.24 1.51
N GLY A 357 97.58 -16.53 1.41
CA GLY A 357 96.69 -16.17 0.30
C GLY A 357 95.62 -17.23 0.02
N GLY A 358 96.00 -18.52 -0.04
CA GLY A 358 95.13 -19.59 -0.55
C GLY A 358 94.17 -20.25 0.46
N SER A 359 94.53 -20.36 1.74
CA SER A 359 93.72 -21.17 2.69
C SER A 359 92.36 -20.53 3.02
N ALA A 360 92.30 -19.19 3.12
CA ALA A 360 91.03 -18.48 3.35
C ALA A 360 90.09 -18.54 2.13
N GLU A 361 90.63 -18.70 0.92
CA GLU A 361 89.82 -18.89 -0.30
C GLU A 361 89.30 -20.32 -0.42
N VAL A 362 90.11 -21.33 -0.08
CA VAL A 362 89.69 -22.74 -0.02
C VAL A 362 88.58 -22.95 1.00
N VAL A 363 88.72 -22.38 2.20
CA VAL A 363 87.67 -22.43 3.25
C VAL A 363 86.40 -21.73 2.80
N ARG A 364 86.49 -20.52 2.22
CA ARG A 364 85.32 -19.83 1.67
C ARG A 364 84.63 -20.60 0.54
N MET A 365 85.40 -21.21 -0.36
CA MET A 365 84.84 -22.01 -1.45
C MET A 365 84.15 -23.28 -0.92
N ARG A 366 84.72 -23.91 0.11
CA ARG A 366 84.10 -25.03 0.81
C ARG A 366 82.78 -24.63 1.46
N ASP A 367 82.74 -23.53 2.22
CA ASP A 367 81.51 -23.06 2.87
C ASP A 367 80.39 -22.76 1.86
N VAL A 368 80.75 -22.19 0.70
CA VAL A 368 79.80 -21.95 -0.40
C VAL A 368 79.29 -23.26 -1.00
N ILE A 369 80.16 -24.24 -1.25
CA ILE A 369 79.77 -25.53 -1.82
C ILE A 369 78.92 -26.35 -0.83
N ASP A 370 79.27 -26.36 0.46
CA ASP A 370 78.49 -27.03 1.50
C ASP A 370 77.11 -26.38 1.67
N GLY A 371 77.02 -25.05 1.58
CA GLY A 371 75.75 -24.32 1.53
C GLY A 371 74.90 -24.70 0.31
N LEU A 372 75.51 -24.71 -0.89
CA LEU A 372 74.82 -25.10 -2.12
C LEU A 372 74.36 -26.56 -2.11
N LEU A 373 75.14 -27.48 -1.53
CA LEU A 373 74.76 -28.88 -1.36
C LEU A 373 73.61 -29.04 -0.35
N ALA A 374 73.63 -28.30 0.76
CA ALA A 374 72.55 -28.30 1.74
C ALA A 374 71.22 -27.79 1.15
N ASP A 375 71.28 -26.73 0.34
CA ASP A 375 70.12 -26.18 -0.38
C ASP A 375 69.62 -27.14 -1.47
N ALA A 376 70.52 -27.78 -2.23
CA ALA A 376 70.16 -28.75 -3.26
C ALA A 376 69.53 -30.03 -2.66
N LEU A 377 69.98 -30.47 -1.47
CA LEU A 377 69.43 -31.62 -0.76
C LEU A 377 68.07 -31.32 -0.10
N THR A 378 67.89 -30.11 0.44
CA THR A 378 66.58 -29.68 0.96
C THR A 378 65.55 -29.54 -0.16
N ALA A 379 65.91 -28.99 -1.32
CA ALA A 379 65.05 -28.94 -2.52
C ALA A 379 64.60 -30.33 -3.02
N ARG A 380 65.45 -31.36 -2.89
CA ARG A 380 65.07 -32.76 -3.17
C ARG A 380 64.07 -33.33 -2.17
N SER A 381 64.21 -33.00 -0.89
CA SER A 381 63.33 -33.51 0.17
C SER A 381 61.92 -32.90 0.12
N SER A 382 61.80 -31.61 -0.20
CA SER A 382 60.52 -30.90 -0.33
C SER A 382 59.74 -31.32 -1.58
N GLY A 383 60.42 -31.66 -2.69
CA GLY A 383 59.80 -32.25 -3.88
C GLY A 383 59.18 -33.63 -3.65
N SER A 384 59.64 -34.41 -2.66
CA SER A 384 59.11 -35.74 -2.35
C SER A 384 57.83 -35.75 -1.49
N ALA A 385 57.57 -34.66 -0.74
CA ALA A 385 56.42 -34.56 0.15
C ALA A 385 55.14 -34.06 -0.55
N SER A 386 55.27 -33.41 -1.72
CA SER A 386 54.17 -32.86 -2.52
C SER A 386 53.43 -33.92 -3.37
N GLY A 387 54.04 -35.07 -3.63
CA GLY A 387 53.47 -36.14 -4.47
C GLY A 387 52.53 -37.15 -3.78
N ARG A 388 52.08 -36.87 -2.55
CA ARG A 388 51.10 -37.72 -1.81
C ARG A 388 50.04 -36.89 -1.11
N ARG A 389 49.14 -36.24 -1.85
CA ARG A 389 47.78 -35.94 -1.41
C ARG A 389 46.81 -35.97 -2.57
#